data_AF-C4YY34-F1
#
_entry.id   AF-C4YY34-F1
#
_cell.length_a   1.000
_cell.length_b   1.000
_cell.length_c   1.000
_cell.angle_alpha   90.00
_cell.angle_beta   90.00
_cell.angle_gamma   90.00
#
_symmetry.space_group_name_H-M   'P 1'
#
loop_
_entity.id
_entity.type
_entity.pdbx_description
1 polymer ?
#
loop_
_entity_poly.entity_id
_entity_poly.type
_entity_poly.pdbx_seq_one_letter_code
_entity_poly.pdbx_strand_id
1 'polypeptide(L)'
;MRTISILSKARELMPESYNSFEASKYDLSLLSSEEEIEIIKLLAAWTKTLEASTKYFEPHRIAFYLINLASKFHSMWNFGKENSDYRFVIESNKELTLARLALASAIQKVIASGLEVIGVEPMNKM
;
A
#
# COMPACT_ATOMS: atom_id res chain seq x y z
N MET A 1 10.33 4.13 3.14
CA MET A 1 9.45 3.32 2.25
C MET A 1 8.77 4.22 1.20
N ARG A 2 8.61 3.80 -0.08
CA ARG A 2 8.04 4.68 -1.15
C ARG A 2 6.61 5.18 -0.87
N THR A 3 5.83 4.45 -0.09
CA THR A 3 4.49 4.86 0.37
C THR A 3 4.54 6.19 1.14
N ILE A 4 5.59 6.44 1.92
CA ILE A 4 5.78 7.71 2.66
C ILE A 4 6.00 8.87 1.68
N SER A 5 6.77 8.64 0.61
CA SER A 5 6.97 9.64 -0.44
C SER A 5 5.66 9.94 -1.19
N ILE A 6 4.81 8.94 -1.42
CA ILE A 6 3.49 9.11 -2.04
C ILE A 6 2.60 10.01 -1.17
N LEU A 7 2.49 9.68 0.13
CA LEU A 7 1.68 10.44 1.08
C LEU A 7 2.20 11.87 1.24
N SER A 8 3.53 12.06 1.35
CA SER A 8 4.14 13.41 1.39
C SER A 8 3.81 14.21 0.14
N LYS A 9 3.95 13.59 -1.05
CA LYS A 9 3.67 14.26 -2.32
C LYS A 9 2.20 14.64 -2.46
N ALA A 10 1.28 13.78 -2.02
CA ALA A 10 -0.14 14.09 -2.00
C ALA A 10 -0.47 15.25 -1.04
N ARG A 11 0.18 15.29 0.13
CA ARG A 11 0.03 16.38 1.10
C ARG A 11 0.50 17.72 0.55
N GLU A 12 1.59 17.73 -0.22
CA GLU A 12 2.14 18.94 -0.84
C GLU A 12 1.32 19.41 -2.05
N LEU A 13 0.98 18.51 -2.96
CA LEU A 13 0.31 18.86 -4.23
C LEU A 13 -1.20 19.02 -4.11
N MET A 14 -1.84 18.27 -3.21
CA MET A 14 -3.30 18.16 -3.11
C MET A 14 -3.77 18.20 -1.64
N PRO A 15 -3.50 19.29 -0.89
CA PRO A 15 -3.72 19.35 0.55
C PRO A 15 -5.19 19.09 0.96
N GLU A 16 -6.16 19.62 0.22
CA GLU A 16 -7.60 19.38 0.48
C GLU A 16 -8.00 17.92 0.28
N SER A 17 -7.42 17.26 -0.73
CA SER A 17 -7.64 15.83 -0.95
C SER A 17 -6.95 15.03 0.15
N TYR A 18 -5.72 15.37 0.51
CA TYR A 18 -5.03 14.72 1.63
C TYR A 18 -5.84 14.79 2.94
N ASN A 19 -6.43 15.95 3.26
CA ASN A 19 -7.31 16.10 4.43
C ASN A 19 -8.56 15.20 4.36
N SER A 20 -9.14 15.04 3.17
CA SER A 20 -10.28 14.14 2.95
C SER A 20 -9.89 12.67 3.14
N PHE A 21 -8.69 12.30 2.68
CA PHE A 21 -8.11 10.98 2.91
C PHE A 21 -7.89 10.70 4.40
N GLU A 22 -7.30 11.62 5.14
CA GLU A 22 -7.11 11.51 6.60
C GLU A 22 -8.45 11.39 7.35
N ALA A 23 -9.48 12.11 6.89
CA ALA A 23 -10.84 12.00 7.42
C ALA A 23 -11.57 10.71 6.99
N SER A 24 -10.90 9.77 6.32
CA SER A 24 -11.47 8.53 5.79
C SER A 24 -12.65 8.73 4.83
N LYS A 25 -12.65 9.84 4.08
CA LYS A 25 -13.68 10.16 3.08
C LYS A 25 -13.17 9.80 1.69
N TYR A 26 -13.32 8.53 1.31
CA TYR A 26 -12.91 8.01 0.01
C TYR A 26 -13.78 6.83 -0.42
N ASP A 27 -13.95 6.68 -1.73
CA ASP A 27 -14.65 5.54 -2.32
C ASP A 27 -13.64 4.50 -2.82
N LEU A 28 -13.61 3.35 -2.15
CA LEU A 28 -12.72 2.23 -2.52
C LEU A 28 -13.21 1.47 -3.75
N SER A 29 -14.46 1.66 -4.18
CA SER A 29 -14.99 1.00 -5.39
C SER A 29 -14.29 1.46 -6.67
N LEU A 30 -13.60 2.60 -6.61
CA LEU A 30 -12.78 3.14 -7.69
C LEU A 30 -11.49 2.33 -7.94
N LEU A 31 -11.05 1.52 -6.97
CA LEU A 31 -9.91 0.60 -7.13
C LEU A 31 -10.36 -0.63 -7.94
N SER A 32 -10.11 -0.58 -9.24
CA SER A 32 -10.68 -1.52 -10.21
C SER A 32 -9.66 -2.10 -11.18
N SER A 33 -8.42 -1.58 -11.19
CA SER A 33 -7.36 -2.15 -12.05
C SER A 33 -6.97 -3.54 -11.56
N GLU A 34 -6.52 -4.40 -12.47
CA GLU A 34 -6.11 -5.77 -12.13
C GLU A 34 -4.99 -5.76 -11.08
N GLU A 35 -4.02 -4.85 -11.23
CA GLU A 35 -2.90 -4.67 -10.30
C GLU A 35 -3.35 -4.22 -8.91
N GLU A 36 -4.32 -3.30 -8.84
CA GLU A 36 -4.91 -2.85 -7.57
C GLU A 36 -5.60 -4.01 -6.86
N ILE A 37 -6.41 -4.78 -7.60
CA ILE A 37 -7.15 -5.93 -7.08
C ILE A 37 -6.21 -7.03 -6.61
N GLU A 38 -5.11 -7.30 -7.32
CA GLU A 38 -4.09 -8.25 -6.87
C GLU A 38 -3.47 -7.84 -5.53
N ILE A 39 -3.12 -6.57 -5.37
CA ILE A 39 -2.58 -6.06 -4.09
C ILE A 39 -3.64 -6.16 -3.00
N ILE A 40 -4.90 -5.81 -3.27
CA ILE A 40 -5.99 -5.91 -2.29
C ILE A 40 -6.16 -7.36 -1.81
N LYS A 41 -6.11 -8.34 -2.72
CA LYS A 41 -6.15 -9.77 -2.35
C LYS A 41 -4.99 -10.16 -1.45
N LEU A 42 -3.78 -9.66 -1.72
CA LEU A 42 -2.61 -9.90 -0.86
C LEU A 42 -2.79 -9.27 0.52
N LEU A 43 -3.26 -8.02 0.60
CA LEU A 43 -3.53 -7.35 1.87
C LEU A 43 -4.56 -8.13 2.70
N ALA A 44 -5.64 -8.61 2.06
CA ALA A 44 -6.65 -9.43 2.71
C ALA A 44 -6.13 -10.81 3.19
N ALA A 45 -5.04 -11.31 2.59
CA ALA A 45 -4.41 -12.57 2.99
C ALA A 45 -3.42 -12.43 4.16
N TRP A 46 -3.13 -11.21 4.64
CA TRP A 46 -2.13 -10.97 5.69
C TRP A 46 -2.43 -11.75 6.97
N THR A 47 -3.64 -11.63 7.51
CA THR A 47 -4.04 -12.27 8.77
C THR A 47 -3.94 -13.79 8.69
N LYS A 48 -4.41 -14.40 7.60
CA LYS A 48 -4.28 -15.84 7.35
C LYS A 48 -2.83 -16.29 7.25
N THR A 49 -1.96 -15.47 6.63
CA THR A 49 -0.53 -15.76 6.54
C THR A 49 0.13 -15.73 7.91
N LEU A 50 -0.22 -14.74 8.74
CA LEU A 50 0.28 -14.63 10.11
C LEU A 50 -0.17 -15.83 10.95
N GLU A 51 -1.45 -16.19 10.91
CA GLU A 51 -2.00 -17.37 11.60
C GLU A 51 -1.28 -18.66 11.18
N ALA A 52 -1.07 -18.86 9.87
CA ALA A 52 -0.35 -20.02 9.36
C ALA A 52 1.11 -20.05 9.82
N SER A 53 1.81 -18.90 9.78
CA SER A 53 3.18 -18.77 10.28
C SER A 53 3.28 -19.18 11.75
N THR A 54 2.35 -18.73 12.59
CA THR A 54 2.31 -19.10 14.01
C THR A 54 1.95 -20.57 14.21
N LYS A 55 0.92 -21.08 13.52
CA LYS A 55 0.42 -22.45 13.67
C LYS A 55 1.47 -23.50 13.32
N TYR A 56 2.26 -23.26 12.28
CA TYR A 56 3.25 -24.22 11.79
C TYR A 56 4.68 -23.89 12.25
N PHE A 57 4.89 -22.83 13.03
CA PHE A 57 6.21 -22.35 13.46
C PHE A 57 7.14 -22.04 12.27
N GLU A 58 6.58 -21.40 11.24
CA GLU A 58 7.25 -21.13 9.96
C GLU A 58 7.41 -19.61 9.74
N PRO A 59 8.29 -18.91 10.49
CA PRO A 59 8.43 -17.46 10.42
C PRO A 59 8.86 -16.94 9.05
N HIS A 60 9.51 -17.79 8.24
CA HIS A 60 9.88 -17.47 6.86
C HIS A 60 8.67 -17.10 5.97
N ARG A 61 7.46 -17.58 6.29
CA ARG A 61 6.23 -17.24 5.57
C ARG A 61 5.97 -15.73 5.57
N ILE A 62 6.26 -15.06 6.68
CA ILE A 62 6.10 -13.61 6.81
C ILE A 62 7.06 -12.89 5.88
N ALA A 63 8.33 -13.28 5.87
CA ALA A 63 9.33 -12.70 4.97
C ALA A 63 8.93 -12.86 3.50
N PHE A 64 8.50 -14.07 3.08
CA PHE A 64 8.06 -14.31 1.71
C PHE A 64 6.81 -13.52 1.33
N TYR A 65 5.85 -13.40 2.25
CA TYR A 65 4.67 -12.56 2.05
C TYR A 65 5.05 -11.08 1.85
N LEU A 66 5.92 -10.54 2.71
CA LEU A 66 6.38 -9.15 2.63
C LEU A 66 7.13 -8.87 1.34
N ILE A 67 8.01 -9.79 0.92
CA ILE A 67 8.71 -9.68 -0.37
C ILE A 67 7.70 -9.63 -1.52
N ASN A 68 6.72 -10.54 -1.54
CA ASN A 68 5.71 -10.57 -2.59
C ASN A 68 4.86 -9.28 -2.63
N LEU A 69 4.38 -8.81 -1.47
CA LEU A 69 3.61 -7.57 -1.37
C LEU A 69 4.45 -6.36 -1.85
N ALA A 70 5.71 -6.27 -1.42
CA ALA A 70 6.62 -5.22 -1.85
C ALA A 70 6.89 -5.27 -3.36
N SER A 71 7.07 -6.46 -3.94
CA SER A 71 7.26 -6.65 -5.38
C SER A 71 6.04 -6.19 -6.19
N LYS A 72 4.82 -6.59 -5.80
CA LYS A 72 3.59 -6.15 -6.48
C LYS A 72 3.38 -4.64 -6.39
N PHE A 73 3.59 -4.06 -5.21
CA PHE A 73 3.58 -2.61 -5.04
C PHE A 73 4.63 -1.91 -5.91
N HIS A 74 5.85 -2.45 -5.98
CA HIS A 74 6.92 -1.88 -6.80
C HIS A 74 6.57 -1.91 -8.30
N SER A 75 6.00 -3.01 -8.79
CA SER A 75 5.52 -3.12 -10.16
C SER A 75 4.45 -2.07 -10.48
N MET A 76 3.43 -1.95 -9.62
CA MET A 76 2.37 -0.95 -9.82
C MET A 76 2.90 0.49 -9.78
N TRP A 77 3.84 0.78 -8.88
CA TRP A 77 4.49 2.08 -8.83
C TRP A 77 5.26 2.41 -10.12
N ASN A 78 6.03 1.45 -10.65
CA ASN A 78 6.76 1.64 -11.89
C ASN A 78 5.82 1.83 -13.08
N PHE A 79 4.70 1.09 -13.10
CA PHE A 79 3.68 1.26 -14.14
C PHE A 79 3.09 2.67 -14.15
N GLY A 80 2.81 3.26 -12.98
CA GLY A 80 2.40 4.65 -12.86
C GLY A 80 3.45 5.69 -13.31
N LYS A 81 4.74 5.31 -13.38
CA LYS A 81 5.78 6.17 -13.92
C LYS A 81 5.69 6.25 -15.46
N GLU A 82 5.39 5.12 -16.09
CA GLU A 82 5.30 4.97 -17.55
C GLU A 82 3.93 5.40 -18.09
N ASN A 83 2.86 5.16 -17.32
CA ASN A 83 1.50 5.52 -17.67
C ASN A 83 0.88 6.39 -16.57
N SER A 84 0.52 7.63 -16.92
CA SER A 84 -0.03 8.62 -15.98
C SER A 84 -1.31 8.16 -15.28
N ASP A 85 -2.07 7.28 -15.92
CA ASP A 85 -3.38 6.82 -15.42
C ASP A 85 -3.23 5.84 -14.25
N TYR A 86 -2.04 5.29 -14.03
CA TYR A 86 -1.73 4.36 -12.94
C TYR A 86 -0.95 5.03 -11.80
N ARG A 87 -0.81 6.36 -11.83
CA ARG A 87 -0.20 7.11 -10.73
C ARG A 87 -1.08 7.07 -9.49
N PHE A 88 -0.44 7.00 -8.33
CA PHE A 88 -1.12 7.14 -7.05
C PHE A 88 -1.69 8.54 -6.82
N VAL A 89 -1.03 9.57 -7.36
CA VAL A 89 -1.45 10.97 -7.24
C VAL A 89 -1.74 11.50 -8.64
N ILE A 90 -3.00 11.81 -8.89
CA ILE A 90 -3.52 12.32 -10.16
C ILE A 90 -4.29 13.61 -9.86
N GLU A 91 -3.68 14.75 -10.12
CA GLU A 91 -4.25 16.07 -9.79
C GLU A 91 -5.61 16.32 -10.45
N SER A 92 -5.81 15.78 -11.66
CA SER A 92 -7.08 15.85 -12.39
C SER A 92 -8.16 14.91 -11.88
N ASN A 93 -7.82 13.90 -11.06
CA ASN A 93 -8.78 12.92 -10.53
C ASN A 93 -8.58 12.74 -9.02
N LYS A 94 -9.27 13.58 -8.25
CA LYS A 94 -9.20 13.62 -6.79
C LYS A 94 -9.73 12.32 -6.17
N GLU A 95 -10.88 11.85 -6.64
CA GLU A 95 -11.56 10.69 -6.05
C GLU A 95 -10.72 9.41 -6.16
N LEU A 96 -10.15 9.15 -7.35
CA LEU A 96 -9.24 8.01 -7.54
C LEU A 96 -7.95 8.17 -6.75
N THR A 97 -7.42 9.40 -6.66
CA THR A 97 -6.24 9.69 -5.83
C THR A 97 -6.51 9.32 -4.37
N LEU A 98 -7.64 9.72 -3.81
CA LEU A 98 -8.02 9.38 -2.43
C LEU A 98 -8.06 7.87 -2.20
N ALA A 99 -8.69 7.12 -3.11
CA ALA A 99 -8.76 5.67 -3.04
C ALA A 99 -7.37 5.02 -3.09
N ARG A 100 -6.48 5.51 -3.98
CA ARG A 100 -5.10 5.02 -4.09
C ARG A 100 -4.22 5.39 -2.90
N LEU A 101 -4.46 6.54 -2.25
CA LEU A 101 -3.80 6.90 -0.99
C LEU A 101 -4.20 5.94 0.15
N ALA A 102 -5.47 5.56 0.21
CA ALA A 102 -5.94 4.53 1.14
C ALA A 102 -5.23 3.18 0.90
N LEU A 103 -5.10 2.76 -0.37
CA LEU A 103 -4.34 1.56 -0.73
C LEU A 103 -2.87 1.67 -0.32
N ALA A 104 -2.19 2.79 -0.61
CA ALA A 104 -0.80 3.02 -0.22
C ALA A 104 -0.60 2.98 1.31
N SER A 105 -1.54 3.55 2.07
CA SER A 105 -1.54 3.51 3.54
C SER A 105 -1.73 2.09 4.07
N ALA A 106 -2.63 1.31 3.47
CA ALA A 106 -2.84 -0.09 3.86
C ALA A 106 -1.56 -0.94 3.62
N ILE A 107 -0.91 -0.78 2.46
CA ILE A 107 0.37 -1.45 2.16
C ILE A 107 1.44 -1.08 3.20
N GLN A 108 1.55 0.20 3.56
CA GLN A 108 2.50 0.66 4.57
C GLN A 108 2.24 -0.01 5.92
N LYS A 109 0.98 -0.05 6.37
CA LYS A 109 0.59 -0.64 7.67
C LYS A 109 0.90 -2.13 7.72
N VAL A 110 0.56 -2.88 6.67
CA VAL A 110 0.83 -4.32 6.60
C VAL A 110 2.33 -4.61 6.57
N ILE A 111 3.10 -3.85 5.78
CA ILE A 111 4.57 -4.03 5.75
C ILE A 111 5.20 -3.71 7.09
N ALA A 112 4.81 -2.60 7.73
CA ALA A 112 5.30 -2.25 9.06
C ALA A 112 4.96 -3.33 10.10
N SER A 113 3.72 -3.82 10.10
CA SER A 113 3.28 -4.89 11.00
C SER A 113 4.07 -6.19 10.77
N GLY A 114 4.30 -6.60 9.52
CA GLY A 114 5.06 -7.81 9.27
C GLY A 114 6.54 -7.69 9.64
N LEU A 115 7.17 -6.51 9.42
CA LEU A 115 8.54 -6.24 9.84
C LEU A 115 8.67 -6.29 11.38
N GLU A 116 7.71 -5.69 12.09
CA GLU A 116 7.65 -5.74 13.56
C GLU A 116 7.57 -7.18 14.07
N VAL A 117 6.73 -8.03 13.46
CA VAL A 117 6.61 -9.45 13.84
C VAL A 117 7.92 -10.23 13.67
N ILE A 118 8.76 -9.89 12.69
CA ILE A 118 10.07 -10.52 12.49
C ILE A 118 11.22 -9.78 13.19
N GLY A 119 10.91 -8.81 14.05
CA GLY A 119 11.91 -8.09 14.86
C GLY A 119 12.73 -7.06 14.09
N VAL A 120 12.22 -6.56 12.96
CA VAL A 120 12.89 -5.52 12.14
C VAL A 120 12.16 -4.20 12.33
N GLU A 121 12.88 -3.15 12.75
CA GLU A 121 12.31 -1.82 12.89
C GLU A 121 12.07 -1.18 11.50
N PRO A 122 10.83 -0.79 11.16
CA PRO A 122 10.54 -0.16 9.87
C PRO A 122 11.18 1.23 9.77
N MET A 123 12.06 1.44 8.78
CA MET A 123 12.63 2.76 8.52
C MET A 123 11.65 3.67 7.75
N ASN A 124 11.43 4.87 8.30
CA ASN A 124 10.57 5.89 7.70
C ASN A 124 11.16 6.51 6.42
N LYS A 125 12.50 6.61 6.31
CA LYS A 125 13.19 7.02 5.08
C LYS A 125 14.49 6.21 4.95
N MET A 126 14.83 5.82 3.73
CA MET A 126 16.20 5.42 3.35
C MET A 126 16.87 6.64 2.74
#